data_AF-A0A2Z6CRH5-F1
#
_entry.id   AF-A0A2Z6CRH5-F1
#
_cell.length_a   1.000
_cell.length_b   1.000
_cell.length_c   1.000
_cell.angle_alpha   90.00
_cell.angle_beta   90.00
_cell.angle_gamma   90.00
#
_symmetry.space_group_name_H-M   'P 1'
#
loop_
_entity.id
_entity.type
_entity.pdbx_description
1 polymer ?
#
loop_
_entity_poly.entity_id
_entity_poly.type
_entity_poly.pdbx_seq_one_letter_code
_entity_poly.pdbx_strand_id
1 'polypeptide(L)'
;MDVIVKRAQTLKQALVDFVLDAEGELAQALEVYAAAQSRRGNGDNNQQDLIIDSFITEGKVGDNSPIELFIASNADLSESDRHLLNSWHRTFMGLFTITQILPDGLELMNWLTAKNYIVTSNSYEKQKEISRFQIGDILLTRISPLTENEWIFSGTHTFMGKLGKPKLAVAIGNFKDNYKSHLYSDAPDLLEEAWQSVEQYHQQFVDFFGSDEVTLPGYQLNKKIVEFQEIISNKYLQAAGLDTSKSLDEIAAEAGIGEEEIAAAAKEVGVDSNAVSQMLNGKNGKQKMVAPKVDLPAELRKAEQVTAISHPRWGLIFLPTHTKFTNILLADDWQSIAGAEKLIRHYLENKSINAYVWHRLAKQYPTQLEKVMQDFLQSPDFSLSNDLDKLLQEFGKPIEPELPEIASVPLHLHNLFQEALTEVNKSKPKAKGQKQAAKGFQRG
;
A
#
# COMPACT_ATOMS: atom_id res chain seq x y z
N MET A 1 33.74 10.74 12.91
CA MET A 1 32.79 9.87 12.20
C MET A 1 33.02 8.39 12.55
N ASP A 2 34.24 7.88 12.43
CA ASP A 2 34.54 6.45 12.68
C ASP A 2 34.21 5.96 14.12
N VAL A 3 34.40 6.82 15.13
CA VAL A 3 34.13 6.51 16.55
C VAL A 3 32.64 6.34 16.84
N ILE A 4 31.77 7.22 16.30
CA ILE A 4 30.33 7.16 16.58
C ILE A 4 29.68 5.96 15.88
N VAL A 5 30.11 5.64 14.66
CA VAL A 5 29.61 4.45 13.93
C VAL A 5 30.03 3.17 14.66
N LYS A 6 31.28 3.09 15.15
CA LYS A 6 31.73 1.94 15.95
C LYS A 6 30.96 1.81 17.27
N ARG A 7 30.64 2.94 17.91
CA ARG A 7 29.81 2.96 19.12
C ARG A 7 28.39 2.48 18.82
N ALA A 8 27.78 2.96 17.73
CA ALA A 8 26.48 2.51 17.26
C ALA A 8 26.44 1.00 17.00
N GLN A 9 27.44 0.44 16.32
CA GLN A 9 27.57 -1.00 16.10
C GLN A 9 27.67 -1.79 17.42
N THR A 10 28.44 -1.28 18.39
CA THR A 10 28.58 -1.91 19.71
C THR A 10 27.25 -1.93 20.47
N LEU A 11 26.52 -0.81 20.46
CA LEU A 11 25.20 -0.71 21.09
C LEU A 11 24.17 -1.60 20.40
N LYS A 12 24.21 -1.69 19.07
CA LYS A 12 23.31 -2.55 18.30
C LYS A 12 23.54 -4.03 18.64
N GLN A 13 24.79 -4.47 18.71
CA GLN A 13 25.11 -5.85 19.10
C GLN A 13 24.64 -6.13 20.54
N ALA A 14 24.90 -5.22 21.49
CA ALA A 14 24.44 -5.39 22.87
C ALA A 14 22.91 -5.47 22.98
N LEU A 15 22.17 -4.74 22.14
CA LEU A 15 20.71 -4.85 22.07
C LEU A 15 20.23 -6.18 21.49
N VAL A 16 20.91 -6.69 20.44
CA VAL A 16 20.63 -8.01 19.88
C VAL A 16 20.85 -9.09 20.94
N ASP A 17 21.99 -9.05 21.62
CA ASP A 17 22.33 -9.99 22.69
C ASP A 17 21.32 -9.90 23.83
N PHE A 18 20.94 -8.69 24.26
CA PHE A 18 19.92 -8.47 25.29
C PHE A 18 18.56 -9.09 24.94
N VAL A 19 18.13 -9.00 23.69
CA VAL A 19 16.86 -9.58 23.23
C VAL A 19 16.94 -11.10 23.12
N LEU A 20 18.07 -11.64 22.63
CA LEU A 20 18.25 -13.08 22.42
C LEU A 20 18.50 -13.85 23.72
N ASP A 21 19.17 -13.24 24.70
CA ASP A 21 19.46 -13.84 26.01
C ASP A 21 18.33 -13.59 27.03
N ALA A 22 17.25 -12.92 26.62
CA ALA A 22 16.13 -12.59 27.50
C ALA A 22 15.35 -13.83 27.94
N GLU A 23 14.81 -13.76 29.16
CA GLU A 23 13.81 -14.70 29.68
C GLU A 23 12.51 -13.96 30.05
N GLY A 24 11.43 -14.69 30.27
CA GLY A 24 10.16 -14.13 30.73
C GLY A 24 9.41 -13.33 29.66
N GLU A 25 8.90 -12.16 30.02
CA GLU A 25 7.99 -11.36 29.18
C GLU A 25 8.62 -10.90 27.85
N LEU A 26 9.90 -10.52 27.87
CA LEU A 26 10.61 -10.08 26.66
C LEU A 26 10.79 -11.22 25.65
N ALA A 27 11.11 -12.44 26.14
CA ALA A 27 11.20 -13.63 25.29
C ALA A 27 9.84 -14.02 24.70
N GLN A 28 8.78 -14.02 25.52
CA GLN A 28 7.41 -14.29 25.06
C GLN A 28 6.96 -13.28 24.00
N ALA A 29 7.27 -11.99 24.20
CA ALA A 29 6.95 -10.95 23.23
C ALA A 29 7.68 -11.16 21.90
N LEU A 30 8.96 -11.54 21.92
CA LEU A 30 9.72 -11.88 20.71
C LEU A 30 9.11 -13.09 19.99
N GLU A 31 8.72 -14.14 20.71
CA GLU A 31 8.09 -15.33 20.12
C GLU A 31 6.75 -14.99 19.45
N VAL A 32 5.90 -14.22 20.14
CA VAL A 32 4.61 -13.75 19.59
C VAL A 32 4.84 -12.88 18.35
N TYR A 33 5.81 -11.98 18.41
CA TYR A 33 6.17 -11.11 17.29
C TYR A 33 6.69 -11.93 16.09
N ALA A 34 7.61 -12.86 16.32
CA ALA A 34 8.15 -13.74 15.31
C ALA A 34 7.05 -14.60 14.66
N ALA A 35 6.16 -15.19 15.46
CA ALA A 35 5.04 -15.99 14.96
C ALA A 35 4.08 -15.18 14.07
N ALA A 36 3.84 -13.91 14.40
CA ALA A 36 3.03 -13.01 13.58
C ALA A 36 3.71 -12.69 12.23
N GLN A 37 5.03 -12.53 12.21
CA GLN A 37 5.80 -12.24 11.00
C GLN A 37 6.03 -13.48 10.11
N SER A 38 6.24 -14.67 10.69
CA SER A 38 6.43 -15.93 9.94
C SER A 38 5.20 -16.35 9.14
N ARG A 39 3.99 -15.90 9.53
CA ARG A 39 2.75 -16.12 8.75
C ARG A 39 2.70 -15.32 7.44
N ARG A 40 3.65 -14.41 7.18
CA ARG A 40 3.66 -13.51 6.00
C ARG A 40 4.50 -13.99 4.81
N GLY A 41 5.29 -15.06 4.90
CA GLY A 41 6.03 -15.60 3.73
C GLY A 41 7.34 -16.32 4.06
N ASN A 42 7.87 -17.02 3.04
CA ASN A 42 8.80 -18.16 3.11
C ASN A 42 10.21 -17.87 3.67
N GLY A 43 10.69 -18.84 4.46
CA GLY A 43 11.98 -18.91 5.15
C GLY A 43 13.21 -18.74 4.27
N ASP A 44 13.97 -17.68 4.55
CA ASP A 44 15.39 -17.55 4.21
C ASP A 44 16.16 -17.11 5.46
N ASN A 45 17.46 -17.39 5.57
CA ASN A 45 18.24 -17.08 6.80
C ASN A 45 18.22 -15.58 7.14
N ASN A 46 18.11 -14.70 6.14
CA ASN A 46 17.96 -13.25 6.34
C ASN A 46 16.65 -12.85 7.03
N GLN A 47 15.65 -13.75 7.09
CA GLN A 47 14.36 -13.49 7.73
C GLN A 47 14.49 -13.45 9.26
N GLN A 48 15.34 -14.28 9.85
CA GLN A 48 15.54 -14.29 11.31
C GLN A 48 16.20 -12.99 11.78
N ASP A 49 17.27 -12.56 11.09
CA ASP A 49 17.94 -11.29 11.36
C ASP A 49 16.98 -10.11 11.21
N LEU A 50 16.15 -10.12 10.18
CA LEU A 50 15.14 -9.08 9.96
C LEU A 50 14.07 -9.08 11.06
N ILE A 51 13.61 -10.25 11.51
CA ILE A 51 12.61 -10.35 12.60
C ILE A 51 13.18 -9.76 13.88
N ILE A 52 14.42 -10.10 14.25
CA ILE A 52 15.09 -9.57 15.44
C ILE A 52 15.30 -8.06 15.31
N ASP A 53 15.81 -7.60 14.16
CA ASP A 53 16.05 -6.17 13.90
C ASP A 53 14.76 -5.33 14.00
N SER A 54 13.68 -5.83 13.40
CA SER A 54 12.35 -5.23 13.50
C SER A 54 11.81 -5.28 14.93
N PHE A 55 11.94 -6.41 15.64
CA PHE A 55 11.46 -6.50 17.01
C PHE A 55 12.16 -5.50 17.93
N ILE A 56 13.48 -5.31 17.81
CA ILE A 56 14.23 -4.33 18.61
C ILE A 56 13.64 -2.92 18.49
N THR A 57 13.16 -2.55 17.30
CA THR A 57 12.77 -1.17 16.98
C THR A 57 11.26 -0.92 16.97
N GLU A 58 10.46 -1.98 16.77
CA GLU A 58 8.99 -1.90 16.63
C GLU A 58 8.23 -2.78 17.63
N GLY A 59 8.93 -3.72 18.26
CA GLY A 59 8.34 -4.64 19.23
C GLY A 59 7.83 -3.93 20.46
N LYS A 60 6.89 -4.58 21.15
CA LYS A 60 6.34 -4.13 22.43
C LYS A 60 6.38 -5.23 23.46
N VAL A 61 6.74 -4.87 24.69
CA VAL A 61 6.72 -5.72 25.88
C VAL A 61 5.91 -4.99 26.94
N GLY A 62 4.64 -5.37 27.08
CA GLY A 62 3.66 -4.54 27.78
C GLY A 62 3.55 -3.17 27.10
N ASP A 63 3.81 -2.10 27.86
CA ASP A 63 3.76 -0.73 27.39
C ASP A 63 5.12 -0.19 26.89
N ASN A 64 6.21 -0.94 27.03
CA ASN A 64 7.57 -0.49 26.70
C ASN A 64 8.11 -1.13 25.41
N SER A 65 9.09 -0.49 24.77
CA SER A 65 9.89 -1.07 23.68
C SER A 65 11.10 -1.87 24.21
N PRO A 66 11.66 -2.80 23.42
CA PRO A 66 12.94 -3.46 23.78
C PRO A 66 14.08 -2.47 24.02
N ILE A 67 14.11 -1.35 23.29
CA ILE A 67 15.09 -0.27 23.49
C ILE A 67 14.92 0.35 24.89
N GLU A 68 13.70 0.66 25.29
CA GLU A 68 13.42 1.25 26.61
C GLU A 68 13.79 0.31 27.74
N LEU A 69 13.46 -0.99 27.61
CA LEU A 69 13.86 -2.02 28.57
C LEU A 69 15.38 -2.16 28.68
N PHE A 70 16.09 -2.11 27.56
CA PHE A 70 17.55 -2.14 27.53
C PHE A 70 18.16 -0.92 28.22
N ILE A 71 17.65 0.28 27.91
CA ILE A 71 18.09 1.55 28.52
C ILE A 71 17.86 1.54 30.04
N ALA A 72 16.74 0.99 30.50
CA ALA A 72 16.39 0.87 31.91
C ALA A 72 17.29 -0.15 32.64
N SER A 73 17.65 -1.25 31.98
CA SER A 73 18.48 -2.33 32.54
C SER A 73 19.97 -1.98 32.59
N ASN A 74 20.41 -0.95 31.87
CA ASN A 74 21.82 -0.54 31.78
C ASN A 74 22.03 0.88 32.32
N ALA A 75 22.27 0.99 33.63
CA ALA A 75 22.49 2.28 34.30
C ALA A 75 23.75 3.02 33.80
N ASP A 76 24.78 2.27 33.39
CA ASP A 76 26.09 2.81 32.99
C ASP A 76 26.14 3.41 31.57
N LEU A 77 25.02 3.39 30.83
CA LEU A 77 24.93 4.05 29.53
C LEU A 77 25.10 5.56 29.66
N SER A 78 26.01 6.11 28.87
CA SER A 78 26.20 7.56 28.76
C SER A 78 24.95 8.23 28.20
N GLU A 79 24.76 9.52 28.48
CA GLU A 79 23.64 10.30 27.95
C GLU A 79 23.61 10.28 26.41
N SER A 80 24.78 10.34 25.75
CA SER A 80 24.89 10.21 24.30
C SER A 80 24.44 8.85 23.78
N ASP A 81 24.72 7.76 24.51
CA ASP A 81 24.25 6.43 24.11
C ASP A 81 22.74 6.31 24.26
N ARG A 82 22.19 6.83 25.37
CA ARG A 82 20.74 6.85 25.59
C ARG A 82 20.03 7.64 24.50
N HIS A 83 20.57 8.79 24.10
CA HIS A 83 20.02 9.59 23.00
C HIS A 83 20.09 8.83 21.66
N LEU A 84 21.22 8.21 21.35
CA LEU A 84 21.38 7.42 20.12
C LEU A 84 20.39 6.23 20.08
N LEU A 85 20.30 5.46 21.16
CA LEU A 85 19.35 4.35 21.29
C LEU A 85 17.90 4.83 21.12
N ASN A 86 17.52 5.93 21.78
CA ASN A 86 16.18 6.50 21.64
C ASN A 86 15.88 6.95 20.21
N SER A 87 16.88 7.46 19.49
CA SER A 87 16.70 7.84 18.09
C SER A 87 16.33 6.66 17.18
N TRP A 88 16.66 5.42 17.57
CA TRP A 88 16.37 4.22 16.77
C TRP A 88 14.89 3.82 16.75
N HIS A 89 14.02 4.44 17.54
CA HIS A 89 12.56 4.36 17.34
C HIS A 89 12.12 4.97 15.99
N ARG A 90 12.98 5.81 15.37
CA ARG A 90 12.77 6.34 14.02
C ARG A 90 13.35 5.44 12.92
N THR A 91 13.80 4.23 13.26
CA THR A 91 14.24 3.25 12.27
C THR A 91 13.05 2.84 11.40
N PHE A 92 13.26 2.75 10.10
CA PHE A 92 12.21 2.33 9.17
C PHE A 92 12.75 1.48 8.03
N MET A 93 11.90 0.60 7.51
CA MET A 93 12.15 -0.12 6.27
C MET A 93 11.85 0.79 5.08
N GLY A 94 12.70 0.80 4.06
CA GLY A 94 12.47 1.55 2.84
C GLY A 94 12.92 0.80 1.60
N LEU A 95 12.34 1.19 0.46
CA LEU A 95 12.79 0.76 -0.87
C LEU A 95 13.60 1.90 -1.46
N PHE A 96 14.92 1.78 -1.43
CA PHE A 96 15.84 2.84 -1.77
C PHE A 96 16.44 2.64 -3.16
N THR A 97 16.76 3.74 -3.84
CA THR A 97 17.71 3.73 -4.96
C THR A 97 18.99 4.44 -4.57
N ILE A 98 20.12 3.91 -5.02
CA ILE A 98 21.42 4.52 -4.82
C ILE A 98 21.56 5.70 -5.80
N THR A 99 21.56 6.91 -5.27
CA THR A 99 21.76 8.14 -6.07
C THR A 99 23.24 8.48 -6.19
N GLN A 100 24.03 8.20 -5.16
CA GLN A 100 25.47 8.42 -5.15
C GLN A 100 26.19 7.36 -4.30
N ILE A 101 27.42 7.01 -4.71
CA ILE A 101 28.33 6.18 -3.92
C ILE A 101 29.36 7.12 -3.30
N LEU A 102 29.44 7.13 -1.98
CA LEU A 102 30.38 7.95 -1.20
C LEU A 102 31.58 7.11 -0.76
N PRO A 103 32.72 7.73 -0.38
CA PRO A 103 33.89 6.99 0.10
C PRO A 103 33.60 6.11 1.33
N ASP A 104 32.67 6.54 2.18
CA ASP A 104 32.33 5.96 3.48
C ASP A 104 30.83 5.64 3.63
N GLY A 105 30.10 5.56 2.52
CA GLY A 105 28.66 5.35 2.55
C GLY A 105 27.95 5.44 1.20
N LEU A 106 26.64 5.65 1.25
CA LEU A 106 25.77 5.83 0.09
C LEU A 106 24.86 7.03 0.31
N GLU A 107 24.51 7.71 -0.78
CA GLU A 107 23.28 8.50 -0.82
C GLU A 107 22.17 7.64 -1.38
N LEU A 108 21.07 7.57 -0.62
CA LEU A 108 19.89 6.77 -0.94
C LEU A 108 18.67 7.68 -1.07
N MET A 109 17.88 7.49 -2.13
CA MET A 109 16.54 8.07 -2.22
C MET A 109 15.48 7.01 -1.91
N ASN A 110 14.60 7.27 -0.96
CA ASN A 110 13.44 6.41 -0.70
C ASN A 110 12.42 6.55 -1.85
N TRP A 111 12.15 5.47 -2.59
CA TRP A 111 11.18 5.50 -3.69
C TRP A 111 9.78 5.86 -3.24
N LEU A 112 9.40 5.60 -1.99
CA LEU A 112 8.04 5.86 -1.52
C LEU A 112 7.79 7.36 -1.31
N THR A 113 8.81 8.13 -0.96
CA THR A 113 8.66 9.53 -0.50
C THR A 113 9.54 10.53 -1.25
N ALA A 114 10.46 10.05 -2.09
CA ALA A 114 11.53 10.81 -2.73
C ALA A 114 12.47 11.54 -1.75
N LYS A 115 12.47 11.17 -0.46
CA LYS A 115 13.42 11.71 0.53
C LYS A 115 14.80 11.08 0.35
N ASN A 116 15.84 11.89 0.56
CA ASN A 116 17.24 11.46 0.45
C ASN A 116 17.88 11.25 1.81
N TYR A 117 18.77 10.27 1.89
CA TYR A 117 19.44 9.83 3.11
C TYR A 117 20.92 9.60 2.83
N ILE A 118 21.78 10.14 3.69
CA ILE A 118 23.20 9.80 3.72
C ILE A 118 23.35 8.63 4.69
N VAL A 119 23.66 7.46 4.15
CA VAL A 119 23.84 6.22 4.92
C VAL A 119 25.33 5.91 5.02
N THR A 120 25.89 6.19 6.18
CA THR A 120 27.28 5.93 6.51
C THR A 120 27.51 4.45 6.83
N SER A 121 28.67 3.95 6.43
CA SER A 121 29.08 2.57 6.67
C SER A 121 30.60 2.46 6.68
N ASN A 122 31.17 2.30 7.86
CA ASN A 122 32.62 2.24 8.05
C ASN A 122 33.19 0.82 8.23
N SER A 123 32.37 -0.23 8.20
CA SER A 123 32.89 -1.59 8.38
C SER A 123 33.56 -2.09 7.10
N TYR A 124 34.70 -2.77 7.24
CA TYR A 124 35.45 -3.32 6.11
C TYR A 124 34.60 -4.26 5.24
N GLU A 125 33.75 -5.07 5.88
CA GLU A 125 32.84 -6.00 5.19
C GLU A 125 31.82 -5.26 4.35
N LYS A 126 31.22 -4.18 4.88
CA LYS A 126 30.30 -3.36 4.10
C LYS A 126 30.98 -2.51 3.05
N GLN A 127 32.23 -2.06 3.24
CA GLN A 127 32.95 -1.39 2.16
C GLN A 127 33.16 -2.31 0.95
N LYS A 128 33.45 -3.59 1.18
CA LYS A 128 33.54 -4.60 0.12
C LYS A 128 32.21 -4.90 -0.56
N GLU A 129 31.11 -4.72 0.17
CA GLU A 129 29.76 -4.86 -0.35
C GLU A 129 29.36 -3.63 -1.18
N ILE A 130 29.53 -2.43 -0.62
CA ILE A 130 29.30 -1.13 -1.27
C ILE A 130 30.10 -1.02 -2.58
N SER A 131 31.33 -1.54 -2.63
CA SER A 131 32.13 -1.51 -3.86
C SER A 131 31.52 -2.30 -5.03
N ARG A 132 30.50 -3.14 -4.78
CA ARG A 132 29.77 -3.89 -5.81
C ARG A 132 28.54 -3.15 -6.32
N PHE A 133 28.08 -2.14 -5.60
CA PHE A 133 26.90 -1.38 -5.98
C PHE A 133 27.18 -0.40 -7.10
N GLN A 134 26.11 -0.04 -7.80
CA GLN A 134 26.11 0.94 -8.86
C GLN A 134 25.01 1.97 -8.60
N ILE A 135 25.24 3.21 -9.06
CA ILE A 135 24.20 4.24 -9.09
C ILE A 135 22.99 3.70 -9.88
N GLY A 136 21.81 3.83 -9.28
CA GLY A 136 20.52 3.34 -9.78
C GLY A 136 20.15 1.94 -9.31
N ASP A 137 21.02 1.23 -8.57
CA ASP A 137 20.62 -0.03 -7.94
C ASP A 137 19.55 0.19 -6.87
N ILE A 138 18.68 -0.80 -6.71
CA ILE A 138 17.59 -0.80 -5.74
C ILE A 138 17.93 -1.69 -4.55
N LEU A 139 17.71 -1.14 -3.35
CA LEU A 139 17.93 -1.80 -2.07
C LEU A 139 16.63 -1.78 -1.26
N LEU A 140 16.21 -2.93 -0.74
CA LEU A 140 15.20 -3.00 0.32
C LEU A 140 15.93 -3.21 1.64
N THR A 141 15.88 -2.23 2.54
CA THR A 141 16.64 -2.29 3.81
C THR A 141 16.06 -1.37 4.87
N ARG A 142 16.53 -1.55 6.10
CA ARG A 142 16.22 -0.69 7.24
C ARG A 142 17.38 0.24 7.52
N ILE A 143 17.08 1.52 7.73
CA ILE A 143 18.06 2.52 8.15
C ILE A 143 17.67 3.10 9.51
N SER A 144 18.67 3.31 10.36
CA SER A 144 18.54 3.89 11.69
C SER A 144 19.30 5.21 11.76
N PRO A 145 18.80 6.22 12.51
CA PRO A 145 19.55 7.46 12.71
C PRO A 145 20.89 7.21 13.41
N LEU A 146 21.92 7.91 12.96
CA LEU A 146 23.22 8.02 13.63
C LEU A 146 23.40 9.41 14.23
N THR A 147 23.04 10.43 13.45
CA THR A 147 22.98 11.83 13.84
C THR A 147 21.66 12.42 13.32
N GLU A 148 21.49 13.74 13.38
CA GLU A 148 20.28 14.39 12.82
C GLU A 148 20.17 14.18 11.29
N ASN A 149 21.30 14.11 10.58
CA ASN A 149 21.36 14.10 9.12
C ASN A 149 21.98 12.82 8.54
N GLU A 150 22.63 12.01 9.36
CA GLU A 150 23.31 10.79 8.93
C GLU A 150 22.62 9.56 9.50
N TRP A 151 22.64 8.51 8.69
CA TRP A 151 22.00 7.24 8.97
C TRP A 151 23.02 6.12 8.89
N ILE A 152 22.66 4.98 9.47
CA ILE A 152 23.36 3.71 9.31
C ILE A 152 22.34 2.67 8.85
N PHE A 153 22.81 1.63 8.17
CA PHE A 153 22.00 0.45 7.98
C PHE A 153 21.78 -0.26 9.32
N SER A 154 20.53 -0.60 9.65
CA SER A 154 20.20 -1.29 10.89
C SER A 154 20.59 -2.78 10.85
N GLY A 155 20.41 -3.42 9.69
CA GLY A 155 20.66 -4.84 9.49
C GLY A 155 21.07 -5.19 8.06
N THR A 156 20.68 -6.39 7.62
CA THR A 156 20.89 -6.88 6.27
C THR A 156 20.02 -6.11 5.27
N HIS A 157 20.30 -6.30 3.98
CA HIS A 157 19.48 -5.72 2.92
C HIS A 157 19.26 -6.73 1.81
N THR A 158 18.15 -6.54 1.10
CA THR A 158 17.87 -7.26 -0.14
C THR A 158 18.34 -6.40 -1.31
N PHE A 159 19.41 -6.84 -1.98
CA PHE A 159 19.91 -6.22 -3.21
C PHE A 159 19.05 -6.66 -4.40
N MET A 160 18.41 -5.70 -5.08
CA MET A 160 17.54 -5.97 -6.23
C MET A 160 18.18 -5.55 -7.57
N GLY A 161 19.35 -4.90 -7.53
CA GLY A 161 20.03 -4.32 -8.70
C GLY A 161 19.20 -3.24 -9.39
N LYS A 162 19.57 -2.88 -10.62
CA LYS A 162 18.80 -1.93 -11.44
C LYS A 162 17.48 -2.55 -11.91
N LEU A 163 16.38 -1.93 -11.54
CA LEU A 163 15.04 -2.33 -11.97
C LEU A 163 14.53 -1.41 -13.07
N GLY A 164 14.06 -2.00 -14.18
CA GLY A 164 13.24 -1.27 -15.16
C GLY A 164 11.88 -0.90 -14.56
N LYS A 165 11.19 0.08 -15.16
CA LYS A 165 9.94 0.66 -14.62
C LYS A 165 8.89 -0.39 -14.22
N PRO A 166 8.60 -1.44 -15.02
CA PRO A 166 7.62 -2.46 -14.63
C PRO A 166 8.03 -3.26 -13.39
N LYS A 167 9.31 -3.63 -13.27
CA LYS A 167 9.81 -4.37 -12.11
C LYS A 167 9.85 -3.51 -10.86
N LEU A 168 10.17 -2.23 -11.01
CA LEU A 168 10.16 -1.27 -9.90
C LEU A 168 8.73 -1.04 -9.40
N ALA A 169 7.74 -0.87 -10.30
CA ALA A 169 6.33 -0.77 -9.92
C ALA A 169 5.86 -2.01 -9.14
N VAL A 170 6.26 -3.21 -9.56
CA VAL A 170 5.99 -4.45 -8.82
C VAL A 170 6.68 -4.46 -7.46
N ALA A 171 7.93 -4.01 -7.37
CA ALA A 171 8.66 -3.92 -6.11
C ALA A 171 7.99 -2.96 -5.10
N ILE A 172 7.45 -1.84 -5.58
CA ILE A 172 6.69 -0.88 -4.76
C ILE A 172 5.35 -1.48 -4.31
N GLY A 173 4.63 -2.18 -5.20
CA GLY A 173 3.42 -2.92 -4.83
C GLY A 173 3.70 -3.97 -3.75
N ASN A 174 4.75 -4.77 -3.94
CA ASN A 174 5.20 -5.75 -2.93
C ASN A 174 5.62 -5.07 -1.62
N PHE A 175 6.21 -3.88 -1.68
CA PHE A 175 6.51 -3.12 -0.47
C PHE A 175 5.23 -2.76 0.27
N LYS A 176 4.25 -2.18 -0.44
CA LYS A 176 2.95 -1.79 0.12
C LYS A 176 2.26 -2.98 0.77
N ASP A 177 2.32 -4.17 0.19
CA ASP A 177 1.65 -5.35 0.74
C ASP A 177 2.34 -5.92 1.99
N ASN A 178 3.67 -5.90 2.04
CA ASN A 178 4.44 -6.60 3.08
C ASN A 178 4.94 -5.68 4.20
N TYR A 179 5.08 -4.38 3.95
CA TYR A 179 5.65 -3.38 4.86
C TYR A 179 4.72 -2.18 5.08
N LYS A 180 3.41 -2.45 5.23
CA LYS A 180 2.35 -1.44 5.37
C LYS A 180 2.61 -0.39 6.44
N SER A 181 3.14 -0.79 7.60
CA SER A 181 3.49 0.10 8.72
C SER A 181 4.63 1.08 8.39
N HIS A 182 5.41 0.80 7.34
CA HIS A 182 6.50 1.65 6.86
C HIS A 182 6.13 2.49 5.64
N LEU A 183 4.90 2.37 5.14
CA LEU A 183 4.45 3.20 4.03
C LEU A 183 4.40 4.67 4.50
N TYR A 184 5.29 5.48 3.94
CA TYR A 184 5.47 6.90 4.28
C TYR A 184 5.85 7.17 5.75
N SER A 185 6.41 6.20 6.47
CA SER A 185 6.82 6.40 7.88
C SER A 185 7.86 7.50 8.05
N ASP A 186 8.65 7.76 7.01
CA ASP A 186 9.63 8.84 6.94
C ASP A 186 9.06 10.17 6.47
N ALA A 187 7.79 10.21 6.06
CA ALA A 187 7.07 11.39 5.58
C ALA A 187 5.62 11.42 6.11
N PRO A 188 5.43 11.70 7.41
CA PRO A 188 4.09 11.69 8.04
C PRO A 188 3.13 12.70 7.40
N ASP A 189 3.66 13.79 6.82
CA ASP A 189 2.90 14.76 6.03
C ASP A 189 2.24 14.13 4.80
N LEU A 190 2.96 13.25 4.08
CA LEU A 190 2.40 12.54 2.93
C LEU A 190 1.38 11.48 3.36
N LEU A 191 1.60 10.81 4.50
CA LEU A 191 0.63 9.85 5.03
C LEU A 191 -0.68 10.54 5.43
N GLU A 192 -0.59 11.69 6.08
CA GLU A 192 -1.75 12.50 6.45
C GLU A 192 -2.51 12.99 5.21
N GLU A 193 -1.82 13.54 4.23
CA GLU A 193 -2.42 13.98 2.96
C GLU A 193 -3.10 12.82 2.22
N ALA A 194 -2.49 11.62 2.23
CA ALA A 194 -3.09 10.42 1.67
C ALA A 194 -4.38 10.03 2.39
N TRP A 195 -4.42 10.08 3.73
CA TRP A 195 -5.66 9.81 4.49
C TRP A 195 -6.75 10.87 4.26
N GLN A 196 -6.38 12.15 4.25
CA GLN A 196 -7.31 13.25 3.97
C GLN A 196 -7.93 13.09 2.58
N SER A 197 -7.18 12.61 1.60
CA SER A 197 -7.72 12.37 0.25
C SER A 197 -8.83 11.31 0.22
N VAL A 198 -8.77 10.28 1.08
CA VAL A 198 -9.80 9.23 1.20
C VAL A 198 -11.08 9.81 1.81
N GLU A 199 -10.96 10.62 2.85
CA GLU A 199 -12.09 11.31 3.48
C GLU A 199 -12.77 12.28 2.52
N GLN A 200 -11.98 13.07 1.78
CA GLN A 200 -12.49 13.98 0.76
C GLN A 200 -13.20 13.22 -0.36
N TYR A 201 -12.62 12.12 -0.86
CA TYR A 201 -13.27 11.27 -1.85
C TYR A 201 -14.60 10.71 -1.33
N HIS A 202 -14.64 10.30 -0.06
CA HIS A 202 -15.87 9.81 0.57
C HIS A 202 -16.96 10.87 0.59
N GLN A 203 -16.65 12.09 1.05
CA GLN A 203 -17.63 13.18 1.08
C GLN A 203 -18.13 13.50 -0.34
N GLN A 204 -17.23 13.59 -1.32
CA GLN A 204 -17.58 13.83 -2.71
C GLN A 204 -18.49 12.71 -3.27
N PHE A 205 -18.22 11.46 -2.89
CA PHE A 205 -19.03 10.32 -3.30
C PHE A 205 -20.45 10.44 -2.74
N VAL A 206 -20.59 10.74 -1.44
CA VAL A 206 -21.89 10.95 -0.80
C VAL A 206 -22.64 12.12 -1.42
N ASP A 207 -21.96 13.23 -1.71
CA ASP A 207 -22.57 14.40 -2.36
C ASP A 207 -23.11 14.07 -3.77
N PHE A 208 -22.40 13.24 -4.54
CA PHE A 208 -22.78 12.89 -5.90
C PHE A 208 -23.84 11.78 -5.98
N PHE A 209 -23.68 10.72 -5.18
CA PHE A 209 -24.60 9.57 -5.18
C PHE A 209 -25.78 9.72 -4.21
N GLY A 210 -25.73 10.69 -3.29
CA GLY A 210 -26.72 10.93 -2.24
C GLY A 210 -26.66 9.94 -1.06
N SER A 211 -25.70 9.02 -1.07
CA SER A 211 -25.54 7.94 -0.09
C SER A 211 -24.10 7.43 -0.12
N ASP A 212 -23.64 6.84 0.98
CA ASP A 212 -22.36 6.13 1.05
C ASP A 212 -22.40 4.73 0.39
N GLU A 213 -23.58 4.26 0.04
CA GLU A 213 -23.84 2.99 -0.63
C GLU A 213 -24.78 3.19 -1.81
N VAL A 214 -24.39 2.65 -2.96
CA VAL A 214 -25.19 2.66 -4.20
C VAL A 214 -25.12 1.29 -4.86
N THR A 215 -26.26 0.81 -5.35
CA THR A 215 -26.33 -0.47 -6.06
C THR A 215 -26.89 -0.26 -7.46
N LEU A 216 -26.11 -0.61 -8.48
CA LEU A 216 -26.45 -0.41 -9.89
C LEU A 216 -25.93 -1.56 -10.76
N PRO A 217 -26.47 -1.77 -11.96
CA PRO A 217 -25.82 -2.61 -12.97
C PRO A 217 -24.40 -2.13 -13.26
N GLY A 218 -23.46 -3.06 -13.44
CA GLY A 218 -22.03 -2.74 -13.56
C GLY A 218 -21.70 -1.72 -14.64
N TYR A 219 -22.38 -1.78 -15.78
CA TYR A 219 -22.22 -0.82 -16.87
C TYR A 219 -22.68 0.59 -16.47
N GLN A 220 -23.81 0.71 -15.76
CA GLN A 220 -24.34 1.99 -15.28
C GLN A 220 -23.47 2.56 -14.17
N LEU A 221 -23.02 1.71 -13.24
CA LEU A 221 -22.09 2.10 -12.18
C LEU A 221 -20.79 2.65 -12.78
N ASN A 222 -20.20 1.97 -13.76
CA ASN A 222 -19.00 2.45 -14.44
C ASN A 222 -19.21 3.83 -15.10
N LYS A 223 -20.35 4.03 -15.78
CA LYS A 223 -20.68 5.34 -16.36
C LYS A 223 -20.78 6.43 -15.30
N LYS A 224 -21.41 6.14 -14.17
CA LYS A 224 -21.55 7.07 -13.04
C LYS A 224 -20.22 7.38 -12.35
N ILE A 225 -19.32 6.41 -12.22
CA ILE A 225 -17.97 6.62 -11.68
C ILE A 225 -17.16 7.54 -12.59
N VAL A 226 -17.24 7.36 -13.92
CA VAL A 226 -16.55 8.25 -14.87
C VAL A 226 -17.10 9.68 -14.75
N GLU A 227 -18.42 9.86 -14.75
CA GLU A 227 -19.07 11.17 -14.56
C GLU A 227 -18.64 11.83 -13.23
N PHE A 228 -18.61 11.03 -12.15
CA PHE A 228 -18.16 11.48 -10.84
C PHE A 228 -16.69 11.96 -10.84
N GLN A 229 -15.81 11.20 -11.49
CA GLN A 229 -14.39 11.56 -11.62
C GLN A 229 -14.18 12.85 -12.40
N GLU A 230 -14.89 13.04 -13.52
CA GLU A 230 -14.84 14.27 -14.31
C GLU A 230 -15.21 15.49 -13.45
N ILE A 231 -16.26 15.38 -12.62
CA ILE A 231 -16.69 16.44 -11.71
C ILE A 231 -15.60 16.76 -10.67
N ILE A 232 -15.03 15.72 -10.04
CA ILE A 232 -13.98 15.90 -9.03
C ILE A 232 -12.77 16.59 -9.63
N SER A 233 -12.32 16.15 -10.81
CA SER A 233 -11.16 16.73 -11.48
C SER A 233 -11.39 18.17 -11.90
N ASN A 234 -12.58 18.51 -12.37
CA ASN A 234 -12.95 19.90 -12.66
C ASN A 234 -12.94 20.77 -11.39
N LYS A 235 -13.44 20.26 -10.26
CA LYS A 235 -13.35 20.97 -8.97
C LYS A 235 -11.89 21.20 -8.56
N TYR A 236 -11.01 20.22 -8.77
CA TYR A 236 -9.58 20.37 -8.50
C TYR A 236 -8.91 21.42 -9.39
N LEU A 237 -9.24 21.43 -10.69
CA LEU A 237 -8.76 22.46 -11.62
C LEU A 237 -9.16 23.87 -11.20
N GLN A 238 -10.43 24.06 -10.82
CA GLN A 238 -10.93 25.34 -10.33
C GLN A 238 -10.23 25.78 -9.04
N ALA A 239 -10.04 24.86 -8.09
CA ALA A 239 -9.32 25.13 -6.84
C ALA A 239 -7.84 25.51 -7.08
N ALA A 240 -7.23 25.00 -8.16
CA ALA A 240 -5.88 25.37 -8.59
C ALA A 240 -5.81 26.74 -9.31
N GLY A 241 -6.95 27.41 -9.52
CA GLY A 241 -7.05 28.69 -10.21
C GLY A 241 -7.01 28.57 -11.73
N LEU A 242 -7.26 27.38 -12.28
CA LEU A 242 -7.33 27.14 -13.73
C LEU A 242 -8.75 27.37 -14.23
N ASP A 243 -8.85 28.06 -15.37
CA ASP A 243 -10.14 28.39 -16.00
C ASP A 243 -10.72 27.16 -16.69
N THR A 244 -11.69 26.50 -16.05
CA THR A 244 -12.37 25.32 -16.59
C THR A 244 -13.32 25.63 -17.75
N SER A 245 -13.48 26.89 -18.14
CA SER A 245 -14.24 27.26 -19.35
C SER A 245 -13.41 27.20 -20.64
N LYS A 246 -12.08 27.16 -20.52
CA LYS A 246 -11.14 26.94 -21.63
C LYS A 246 -10.98 25.46 -21.93
N SER A 247 -10.70 25.14 -23.19
CA SER A 247 -10.33 23.78 -23.58
C SER A 247 -8.97 23.40 -22.97
N LEU A 248 -8.75 22.10 -22.72
CA LEU A 248 -7.49 21.61 -22.17
C LEU A 248 -6.29 21.99 -23.03
N ASP A 249 -6.48 22.07 -24.35
CA ASP A 249 -5.46 22.47 -25.30
C ASP A 249 -5.08 23.96 -25.14
N GLU A 250 -6.05 24.83 -24.86
CA GLU A 250 -5.80 26.24 -24.56
C GLU A 250 -5.08 26.41 -23.21
N ILE A 251 -5.47 25.66 -22.18
CA ILE A 251 -4.81 25.70 -20.86
C ILE A 251 -3.36 25.17 -20.97
N ALA A 252 -3.15 24.09 -21.73
CA ALA A 252 -1.83 23.51 -21.94
C ALA A 252 -0.91 24.44 -22.75
N ALA A 253 -1.44 25.10 -23.78
CA ALA A 253 -0.72 26.11 -24.56
C ALA A 253 -0.34 27.35 -23.72
N GLU A 254 -1.25 27.84 -22.87
CA GLU A 254 -0.98 28.96 -21.95
C GLU A 254 0.09 28.61 -20.89
N ALA A 255 0.19 27.33 -20.51
CA ALA A 255 1.20 26.83 -19.57
C ALA A 255 2.52 26.41 -20.23
N GLY A 256 2.69 26.62 -21.55
CA GLY A 256 3.92 26.27 -22.27
C GLY A 256 4.17 24.76 -22.40
N ILE A 257 3.12 23.95 -22.36
CA ILE A 257 3.19 22.50 -22.65
C ILE A 257 3.18 22.33 -24.18
N GLY A 258 4.22 21.70 -24.73
CA GLY A 258 4.33 21.50 -26.18
C GLY A 258 3.31 20.51 -26.73
N GLU A 259 2.89 20.67 -27.99
CA GLU A 259 1.91 19.79 -28.64
C GLU A 259 2.27 18.29 -28.59
N GLU A 260 3.57 17.95 -28.55
CA GLU A 260 4.03 16.56 -28.39
C GLU A 260 3.77 15.98 -26.98
N GLU A 261 3.86 16.80 -25.92
CA GLU A 261 3.51 16.40 -24.54
C GLU A 261 2.00 16.22 -24.39
N ILE A 262 1.21 17.11 -25.02
CA ILE A 262 -0.26 17.00 -25.06
C ILE A 262 -0.69 15.75 -25.84
N ALA A 263 -0.06 15.49 -26.99
CA ALA A 263 -0.35 14.32 -27.81
C ALA A 263 0.05 13.00 -27.15
N ALA A 264 1.10 12.99 -26.32
CA ALA A 264 1.47 11.84 -25.50
C ALA A 264 0.42 11.57 -24.40
N ALA A 265 0.00 12.61 -23.67
CA ALA A 265 -1.07 12.52 -22.68
C ALA A 265 -2.41 12.06 -23.30
N ALA A 266 -2.74 12.55 -24.51
CA ALA A 266 -3.95 12.17 -25.25
C ALA A 266 -3.91 10.75 -25.84
N LYS A 267 -2.71 10.19 -26.08
CA LYS A 267 -2.53 8.83 -26.61
C LYS A 267 -2.55 7.75 -25.54
N GLU A 268 -2.27 8.07 -24.27
CA GLU A 268 -1.98 7.05 -23.27
C GLU A 268 -3.23 6.40 -22.65
N VAL A 269 -4.36 7.09 -22.51
CA VAL A 269 -5.72 6.51 -22.33
C VAL A 269 -6.68 7.58 -22.82
N GLY A 270 -7.63 7.23 -23.70
CA GLY A 270 -8.43 8.18 -24.49
C GLY A 270 -8.90 9.42 -23.73
N VAL A 271 -8.57 10.60 -24.30
CA VAL A 271 -9.09 11.94 -24.00
C VAL A 271 -9.57 12.10 -22.55
N ASP A 272 -8.65 12.11 -21.59
CA ASP A 272 -9.01 12.37 -20.20
C ASP A 272 -8.37 13.68 -19.73
N SER A 273 -9.21 14.63 -19.34
CA SER A 273 -8.84 15.95 -18.76
C SER A 273 -7.89 15.83 -17.57
N ASN A 274 -7.92 14.69 -16.89
CA ASN A 274 -7.13 14.37 -15.72
C ASN A 274 -5.62 14.37 -15.97
N ALA A 275 -5.16 13.82 -17.10
CA ALA A 275 -3.72 13.70 -17.40
C ALA A 275 -3.08 15.07 -17.64
N VAL A 276 -3.78 15.95 -18.37
CA VAL A 276 -3.32 17.33 -18.64
C VAL A 276 -3.35 18.17 -17.36
N SER A 277 -4.40 18.03 -16.55
CA SER A 277 -4.51 18.68 -15.22
C SER A 277 -3.36 18.30 -14.28
N GLN A 278 -2.98 17.02 -14.27
CA GLN A 278 -1.90 16.49 -13.44
C GLN A 278 -0.52 16.97 -13.91
N MET A 279 -0.30 17.08 -15.23
CA MET A 279 0.93 17.66 -15.81
C MET A 279 1.09 19.15 -15.48
N LEU A 280 -0.01 19.92 -15.52
CA LEU A 280 -0.03 21.35 -15.17
C LEU A 280 0.33 21.59 -13.69
N ASN A 281 -0.16 20.73 -12.79
CA ASN A 281 0.12 20.82 -11.36
C ASN A 281 1.55 20.43 -11.00
N GLY A 282 2.12 19.43 -11.70
CA GLY A 282 3.53 19.03 -11.53
C GLY A 282 4.52 20.14 -11.88
N LYS A 283 4.24 20.94 -12.93
CA LYS A 283 5.10 22.09 -13.33
C LYS A 283 4.99 23.29 -12.37
N ASN A 284 3.85 23.46 -11.70
CA ASN A 284 3.61 24.56 -10.75
C ASN A 284 4.09 24.29 -9.31
N GLY A 285 4.62 23.08 -9.01
CA GLY A 285 5.26 22.74 -7.73
C GLY A 285 4.34 22.77 -6.49
N LYS A 286 3.02 22.91 -6.67
CA LYS A 286 2.06 23.09 -5.55
C LYS A 286 1.52 21.78 -4.96
N GLN A 287 1.57 20.66 -5.68
CA GLN A 287 1.01 19.39 -5.19
C GLN A 287 2.04 18.27 -5.25
N LYS A 288 2.23 17.59 -4.10
CA LYS A 288 3.10 16.42 -3.97
C LYS A 288 2.37 15.12 -4.24
N MET A 289 1.05 15.07 -4.05
CA MET A 289 0.22 13.87 -4.09
C MET A 289 -0.85 13.94 -5.20
N VAL A 290 -1.22 12.79 -5.75
CA VAL A 290 -2.18 12.63 -6.85
C VAL A 290 -3.13 11.49 -6.55
N ALA A 291 -4.44 11.75 -6.68
CA ALA A 291 -5.46 10.72 -6.56
C ALA A 291 -5.38 9.75 -7.74
N PRO A 292 -5.30 8.43 -7.51
CA PRO A 292 -5.31 7.45 -8.58
C PRO A 292 -6.66 7.39 -9.28
N LYS A 293 -6.66 7.02 -10.56
CA LYS A 293 -7.89 6.78 -11.31
C LYS A 293 -8.57 5.53 -10.75
N VAL A 294 -9.84 5.67 -10.41
CA VAL A 294 -10.71 4.56 -10.00
C VAL A 294 -11.40 3.99 -11.23
N ASP A 295 -10.96 2.82 -11.68
CA ASP A 295 -11.62 2.11 -12.77
C ASP A 295 -12.34 0.87 -12.24
N LEU A 296 -13.58 0.66 -12.69
CA LEU A 296 -14.28 -0.58 -12.40
C LEU A 296 -13.63 -1.72 -13.21
N PRO A 297 -13.17 -2.82 -12.58
CA PRO A 297 -12.62 -3.99 -13.28
C PRO A 297 -13.55 -4.51 -14.38
N ALA A 298 -12.98 -5.05 -15.47
CA ALA A 298 -13.74 -5.48 -16.64
C ALA A 298 -14.84 -6.52 -16.33
N GLU A 299 -14.60 -7.36 -15.33
CA GLU A 299 -15.56 -8.36 -14.83
C GLU A 299 -16.76 -7.69 -14.17
N LEU A 300 -16.51 -6.66 -13.34
CA LEU A 300 -17.54 -5.91 -12.64
C LEU A 300 -18.34 -5.00 -13.58
N ARG A 301 -17.74 -4.49 -14.67
CA ARG A 301 -18.46 -3.72 -15.70
C ARG A 301 -19.60 -4.50 -16.36
N LYS A 302 -19.49 -5.83 -16.42
CA LYS A 302 -20.49 -6.72 -17.02
C LYS A 302 -21.40 -7.38 -15.99
N ALA A 303 -21.18 -7.14 -14.70
CA ALA A 303 -22.01 -7.71 -13.66
C ALA A 303 -23.43 -7.11 -13.73
N GLU A 304 -24.43 -7.96 -13.55
CA GLU A 304 -25.85 -7.56 -13.53
C GLU A 304 -26.12 -6.52 -12.44
N GLN A 305 -25.38 -6.59 -11.34
CA GLN A 305 -25.49 -5.71 -10.20
C GLN A 305 -24.14 -5.63 -9.48
N VAL A 306 -23.78 -4.43 -9.03
CA VAL A 306 -22.63 -4.16 -8.17
C VAL A 306 -23.05 -3.13 -7.13
N THR A 307 -22.81 -3.45 -5.87
CA THR A 307 -22.92 -2.47 -4.78
C THR A 307 -21.57 -1.80 -4.57
N ALA A 308 -21.52 -0.49 -4.67
CA ALA A 308 -20.36 0.32 -4.31
C ALA A 308 -20.61 0.95 -2.94
N ILE A 309 -19.65 0.80 -2.02
CA ILE A 309 -19.67 1.38 -0.68
C ILE A 309 -18.44 2.26 -0.53
N SER A 310 -18.63 3.51 -0.13
CA SER A 310 -17.57 4.46 0.16
C SER A 310 -17.46 4.67 1.67
N HIS A 311 -16.24 4.69 2.21
CA HIS A 311 -15.98 4.94 3.63
C HIS A 311 -14.74 5.81 3.81
N PRO A 312 -14.73 6.78 4.75
CA PRO A 312 -13.62 7.73 4.92
C PRO A 312 -12.29 7.10 5.34
N ARG A 313 -12.32 5.84 5.83
CA ARG A 313 -11.12 5.08 6.22
C ARG A 313 -10.93 3.76 5.47
N TRP A 314 -12.00 3.15 4.97
CA TRP A 314 -11.93 1.84 4.28
C TRP A 314 -11.90 2.01 2.77
N GLY A 315 -12.02 3.25 2.29
CA GLY A 315 -12.00 3.61 0.88
C GLY A 315 -13.25 3.16 0.15
N LEU A 316 -13.08 2.86 -1.14
CA LEU A 316 -14.15 2.40 -2.01
C LEU A 316 -14.12 0.87 -2.15
N ILE A 317 -15.28 0.25 -1.93
CA ILE A 317 -15.45 -1.21 -1.93
C ILE A 317 -16.50 -1.56 -2.98
N PHE A 318 -16.22 -2.54 -3.83
CA PHE A 318 -17.16 -3.07 -4.82
C PHE A 318 -17.58 -4.49 -4.48
N LEU A 319 -18.89 -4.71 -4.37
CA LEU A 319 -19.49 -5.97 -3.97
C LEU A 319 -20.49 -6.45 -5.05
N PRO A 320 -20.05 -7.30 -6.01
CA PRO A 320 -20.93 -7.81 -7.08
C PRO A 320 -22.02 -8.77 -6.58
N THR A 321 -21.91 -9.25 -5.34
CA THR A 321 -22.77 -10.28 -4.76
C THR A 321 -23.49 -9.81 -3.49
N HIS A 322 -23.44 -8.51 -3.19
CA HIS A 322 -24.02 -7.96 -1.95
C HIS A 322 -25.51 -8.28 -1.80
N THR A 323 -26.30 -7.97 -2.83
CA THR A 323 -27.75 -8.26 -2.83
C THR A 323 -28.04 -9.76 -2.72
N LYS A 324 -27.21 -10.61 -3.32
CA LYS A 324 -27.35 -12.07 -3.17
C LYS A 324 -27.09 -12.51 -1.74
N PHE A 325 -26.10 -11.91 -1.07
CA PHE A 325 -25.79 -12.20 0.32
C PHE A 325 -26.87 -11.69 1.27
N THR A 326 -27.37 -10.46 1.08
CA THR A 326 -28.47 -9.96 1.93
C THR A 326 -29.76 -10.75 1.75
N ASN A 327 -30.04 -11.27 0.55
CA ASN A 327 -31.16 -12.20 0.33
C ASN A 327 -31.01 -13.52 1.11
N ILE A 328 -29.78 -14.02 1.30
CA ILE A 328 -29.50 -15.18 2.17
C ILE A 328 -29.85 -14.85 3.62
N LEU A 329 -29.45 -13.66 4.10
CA LEU A 329 -29.77 -13.23 5.47
C LEU A 329 -31.28 -13.07 5.69
N LEU A 330 -32.01 -12.59 4.69
CA LEU A 330 -33.44 -12.32 4.79
C LEU A 330 -34.34 -13.55 4.59
N ALA A 331 -33.78 -14.69 4.21
CA ALA A 331 -34.55 -15.91 3.99
C ALA A 331 -34.85 -16.66 5.29
N ASP A 332 -36.03 -17.28 5.38
CA ASP A 332 -36.43 -18.10 6.54
C ASP A 332 -35.52 -19.33 6.70
N ASP A 333 -35.20 -19.96 5.56
CA ASP A 333 -34.25 -21.07 5.43
C ASP A 333 -33.22 -20.75 4.35
N TRP A 334 -32.08 -20.23 4.79
CA TRP A 334 -30.98 -19.88 3.91
C TRP A 334 -30.35 -21.10 3.22
N GLN A 335 -30.46 -22.30 3.80
CA GLN A 335 -29.88 -23.53 3.25
C GLN A 335 -30.63 -24.00 2.00
N SER A 336 -31.89 -23.60 1.86
CA SER A 336 -32.69 -23.84 0.64
C SER A 336 -32.21 -23.03 -0.57
N ILE A 337 -31.44 -21.96 -0.37
CA ILE A 337 -30.94 -21.10 -1.45
C ILE A 337 -29.74 -21.77 -2.13
N ALA A 338 -29.89 -22.08 -3.41
CA ALA A 338 -28.85 -22.70 -4.22
C ALA A 338 -27.54 -21.89 -4.19
N GLY A 339 -26.46 -22.50 -3.70
CA GLY A 339 -25.13 -21.89 -3.64
C GLY A 339 -24.89 -20.96 -2.44
N ALA A 340 -25.82 -20.88 -1.48
CA ALA A 340 -25.69 -20.01 -0.31
C ALA A 340 -24.43 -20.32 0.53
N GLU A 341 -24.17 -21.59 0.84
CA GLU A 341 -22.98 -22.00 1.60
C GLU A 341 -21.68 -21.53 0.92
N LYS A 342 -21.60 -21.71 -0.40
CA LYS A 342 -20.43 -21.25 -1.19
C LYS A 342 -20.27 -19.74 -1.13
N LEU A 343 -21.38 -18.99 -1.16
CA LEU A 343 -21.34 -17.53 -1.07
C LEU A 343 -20.95 -17.06 0.33
N ILE A 344 -21.43 -17.71 1.40
CA ILE A 344 -21.03 -17.42 2.77
C ILE A 344 -19.52 -17.65 2.96
N ARG A 345 -19.03 -18.81 2.51
CA ARG A 345 -17.60 -19.12 2.49
C ARG A 345 -16.79 -18.07 1.73
N HIS A 346 -17.26 -17.66 0.55
CA HIS A 346 -16.62 -16.62 -0.23
C HIS A 346 -16.55 -15.27 0.52
N TYR A 347 -17.61 -14.89 1.25
CA TYR A 347 -17.59 -13.66 2.05
C TYR A 347 -16.55 -13.69 3.18
N LEU A 348 -16.39 -14.85 3.82
CA LEU A 348 -15.37 -15.05 4.86
C LEU A 348 -13.96 -15.05 4.27
N GLU A 349 -13.73 -15.73 3.15
CA GLU A 349 -12.38 -15.90 2.59
C GLU A 349 -11.91 -14.72 1.73
N ASN A 350 -12.81 -13.98 1.08
CA ASN A 350 -12.43 -12.92 0.15
C ASN A 350 -11.96 -11.66 0.88
N LYS A 351 -10.68 -11.30 0.71
CA LYS A 351 -10.05 -10.12 1.32
C LYS A 351 -10.64 -8.79 0.86
N SER A 352 -11.27 -8.72 -0.32
CA SER A 352 -11.95 -7.50 -0.78
C SER A 352 -13.21 -7.19 0.04
N ILE A 353 -13.75 -8.19 0.76
CA ILE A 353 -14.85 -8.04 1.70
C ILE A 353 -14.23 -7.85 3.09
N ASN A 354 -13.87 -6.60 3.39
CA ASN A 354 -13.15 -6.21 4.60
C ASN A 354 -14.06 -6.19 5.84
N ALA A 355 -13.48 -5.96 7.02
CA ALA A 355 -14.19 -5.98 8.30
C ALA A 355 -15.36 -4.98 8.34
N TYR A 356 -15.22 -3.81 7.71
CA TYR A 356 -16.30 -2.83 7.65
C TYR A 356 -17.58 -3.35 6.99
N VAL A 357 -17.46 -4.14 5.91
CA VAL A 357 -18.64 -4.74 5.27
C VAL A 357 -19.37 -5.65 6.25
N TRP A 358 -18.63 -6.42 7.04
CA TRP A 358 -19.19 -7.30 8.06
C TRP A 358 -19.81 -6.54 9.23
N HIS A 359 -19.16 -5.48 9.73
CA HIS A 359 -19.72 -4.61 10.76
C HIS A 359 -21.02 -3.94 10.29
N ARG A 360 -21.07 -3.49 9.02
CA ARG A 360 -22.27 -2.93 8.41
C ARG A 360 -23.40 -3.96 8.34
N LEU A 361 -23.10 -5.18 7.89
CA LEU A 361 -24.07 -6.28 7.86
C LEU A 361 -24.57 -6.65 9.26
N ALA A 362 -23.68 -6.72 10.26
CA ALA A 362 -24.05 -7.01 11.64
C ALA A 362 -24.95 -5.92 12.24
N LYS A 363 -24.73 -4.65 11.87
CA LYS A 363 -25.59 -3.54 12.29
C LYS A 363 -26.96 -3.55 11.60
N GLN A 364 -27.02 -3.92 10.33
CA GLN A 364 -28.26 -3.91 9.53
C GLN A 364 -29.11 -5.17 9.75
N TYR A 365 -28.48 -6.32 9.96
CA TYR A 365 -29.11 -7.64 10.05
C TYR A 365 -28.58 -8.43 11.26
N PRO A 366 -28.64 -7.90 12.50
CA PRO A 366 -27.97 -8.49 13.65
C PRO A 366 -28.44 -9.93 13.94
N THR A 367 -29.74 -10.16 14.03
CA THR A 367 -30.28 -11.50 14.34
C THR A 367 -30.07 -12.48 13.20
N GLN A 368 -30.28 -12.03 11.96
CA GLN A 368 -30.19 -12.89 10.78
C GLN A 368 -28.75 -13.32 10.52
N LEU A 369 -27.81 -12.38 10.58
CA LEU A 369 -26.39 -12.67 10.39
C LEU A 369 -25.88 -13.60 11.49
N GLU A 370 -26.23 -13.36 12.75
CA GLU A 370 -25.83 -14.22 13.86
C GLU A 370 -26.32 -15.66 13.66
N LYS A 371 -27.60 -15.84 13.32
CA LYS A 371 -28.17 -17.16 13.04
C LYS A 371 -27.47 -17.87 11.88
N VAL A 372 -27.25 -17.17 10.76
CA VAL A 372 -26.55 -17.75 9.59
C VAL A 372 -25.13 -18.15 9.96
N MET A 373 -24.42 -17.36 10.77
CA MET A 373 -23.07 -17.70 11.24
C MET A 373 -23.08 -18.89 12.22
N GLN A 374 -24.01 -18.93 13.19
CA GLN A 374 -24.15 -20.06 14.11
C GLN A 374 -24.37 -21.38 13.34
N ASP A 375 -25.28 -21.37 12.37
CA ASP A 375 -25.58 -22.53 11.52
C ASP A 375 -24.37 -22.93 10.65
N PHE A 376 -23.75 -21.95 9.96
CA PHE A 376 -22.64 -22.20 9.03
C PHE A 376 -21.36 -22.66 9.73
N LEU A 377 -21.04 -22.07 10.88
CA LEU A 377 -19.87 -22.41 11.68
C LEU A 377 -20.09 -23.64 12.57
N GLN A 378 -21.33 -24.15 12.63
CA GLN A 378 -21.74 -25.20 13.58
C GLN A 378 -21.42 -24.83 15.03
N SER A 379 -21.62 -23.55 15.37
CA SER A 379 -21.31 -22.97 16.69
C SER A 379 -22.53 -22.23 17.24
N PRO A 380 -23.43 -22.92 17.99
CA PRO A 380 -24.64 -22.32 18.53
C PRO A 380 -24.40 -21.17 19.52
N ASP A 381 -23.23 -21.15 20.17
CA ASP A 381 -22.85 -20.14 21.15
C ASP A 381 -22.20 -18.90 20.52
N PHE A 382 -21.98 -18.90 19.19
CA PHE A 382 -21.40 -17.75 18.49
C PHE A 382 -22.26 -16.50 18.68
N SER A 383 -21.64 -15.40 19.10
CA SER A 383 -22.29 -14.09 19.15
C SER A 383 -21.54 -13.07 18.32
N LEU A 384 -22.26 -12.31 17.50
CA LEU A 384 -21.68 -11.22 16.71
C LEU A 384 -20.97 -10.19 17.59
N SER A 385 -21.50 -9.93 18.79
CA SER A 385 -20.96 -8.93 19.71
C SER A 385 -19.58 -9.27 20.28
N ASN A 386 -19.26 -10.57 20.42
CA ASN A 386 -18.06 -11.04 21.11
C ASN A 386 -17.05 -11.75 20.18
N ASP A 387 -17.55 -12.30 19.07
CA ASP A 387 -16.79 -13.27 18.27
C ASP A 387 -16.57 -12.81 16.83
N LEU A 388 -17.27 -11.79 16.34
CA LEU A 388 -17.15 -11.34 14.94
C LEU A 388 -15.71 -10.93 14.60
N ASP A 389 -15.09 -10.05 15.39
CA ASP A 389 -13.73 -9.58 15.08
C ASP A 389 -12.70 -10.72 15.15
N LYS A 390 -12.86 -11.66 16.09
CA LYS A 390 -12.00 -12.84 16.17
C LYS A 390 -12.13 -13.71 14.93
N LEU A 391 -13.37 -13.98 14.50
CA LEU A 391 -13.66 -14.73 13.28
C LEU A 391 -13.02 -14.03 12.06
N LEU A 392 -13.21 -12.72 11.92
CA LEU A 392 -12.63 -11.96 10.80
C LEU A 392 -11.09 -12.02 10.81
N GLN A 393 -10.46 -11.96 11.98
CA GLN A 393 -9.00 -12.13 12.13
C GLN A 393 -8.53 -13.54 11.75
N GLU A 394 -9.27 -14.60 12.11
CA GLU A 394 -8.97 -15.98 11.72
C GLU A 394 -8.97 -16.16 10.19
N PHE A 395 -9.87 -15.45 9.50
CA PHE A 395 -9.91 -15.40 8.03
C PHE A 395 -8.94 -14.36 7.42
N GLY A 396 -8.03 -13.80 8.22
CA GLY A 396 -6.98 -12.89 7.75
C GLY A 396 -7.50 -11.53 7.29
N LYS A 397 -8.64 -11.07 7.83
CA LYS A 397 -9.16 -9.73 7.60
C LYS A 397 -8.66 -8.78 8.70
N PRO A 398 -7.95 -7.69 8.35
CA PRO A 398 -7.63 -6.65 9.30
C PRO A 398 -8.91 -6.05 9.90
N ILE A 399 -8.91 -5.77 11.20
CA ILE A 399 -10.01 -5.08 11.90
C ILE A 399 -9.81 -3.56 11.85
N GLU A 400 -8.57 -3.12 11.69
CA GLU A 400 -8.23 -1.72 11.47
C GLU A 400 -8.09 -1.42 9.98
N PRO A 401 -8.48 -0.22 9.54
CA PRO A 401 -8.32 0.21 8.16
C PRO A 401 -6.84 0.46 7.82
N GLU A 402 -6.42 -0.07 6.68
CA GLU A 402 -5.15 0.25 6.04
C GLU A 402 -5.37 1.29 4.94
N LEU A 403 -4.29 1.99 4.52
CA LEU A 403 -4.40 3.03 3.49
C LEU A 403 -5.00 2.46 2.19
N PRO A 404 -6.22 2.86 1.79
CA PRO A 404 -6.92 2.25 0.65
C PRO A 404 -6.27 2.57 -0.70
N GLU A 405 -6.58 1.76 -1.72
CA GLU A 405 -6.10 1.98 -3.10
C GLU A 405 -6.55 3.31 -3.72
N ILE A 406 -7.62 3.91 -3.21
CA ILE A 406 -8.10 5.22 -3.68
C ILE A 406 -7.34 6.40 -3.08
N ALA A 407 -6.48 6.16 -2.08
CA ALA A 407 -5.70 7.21 -1.46
C ALA A 407 -4.72 7.82 -2.47
N SER A 408 -4.55 9.13 -2.40
CA SER A 408 -3.54 9.83 -3.18
C SER A 408 -2.14 9.28 -2.90
N VAL A 409 -1.32 9.28 -3.95
CA VAL A 409 0.08 8.82 -3.90
C VAL A 409 1.01 9.93 -4.40
N PRO A 410 2.29 9.94 -4.01
CA PRO A 410 3.25 10.89 -4.54
C PRO A 410 3.29 10.90 -6.07
N LEU A 411 3.45 12.09 -6.66
CA LEU A 411 3.40 12.29 -8.11
C LEU A 411 4.39 11.39 -8.88
N HIS A 412 5.61 11.21 -8.36
CA HIS A 412 6.60 10.34 -9.01
C HIS A 412 6.19 8.87 -8.99
N LEU A 413 5.48 8.41 -7.95
CA LEU A 413 4.91 7.06 -7.91
C LEU A 413 3.79 6.92 -8.93
N HIS A 414 2.87 7.90 -8.98
CA HIS A 414 1.81 7.92 -9.98
C HIS A 414 2.37 7.79 -11.41
N ASN A 415 3.35 8.64 -11.74
CA ASN A 415 4.00 8.64 -13.05
C ASN A 415 4.66 7.29 -13.35
N LEU A 416 5.39 6.72 -12.39
CA LEU A 416 6.04 5.42 -12.54
C LEU A 416 5.01 4.32 -12.85
N PHE A 417 3.87 4.28 -12.15
CA PHE A 417 2.83 3.28 -12.40
C PHE A 417 2.19 3.43 -13.78
N GLN A 418 1.93 4.67 -14.22
CA GLN A 418 1.41 4.92 -15.58
C GLN A 418 2.40 4.45 -16.65
N GLU A 419 3.67 4.83 -16.52
CA GLU A 419 4.71 4.43 -17.47
C GLU A 419 4.95 2.91 -17.48
N ALA A 420 4.89 2.26 -16.32
CA ALA A 420 4.99 0.81 -16.22
C ALA A 420 3.84 0.11 -16.97
N LEU A 421 2.60 0.61 -16.84
CA LEU A 421 1.44 0.08 -17.56
C LEU A 421 1.59 0.25 -19.08
N THR A 422 2.09 1.41 -19.54
CA THR A 422 2.26 1.65 -20.98
C THR A 422 3.35 0.77 -21.58
N GLU A 423 4.47 0.55 -20.88
CA GLU A 423 5.55 -0.34 -21.31
C GLU A 423 5.07 -1.80 -21.41
N VAL A 424 4.32 -2.28 -20.41
CA VAL A 424 3.72 -3.63 -20.43
C VAL A 424 2.75 -3.78 -21.60
N ASN A 425 1.90 -2.78 -21.86
CA ASN A 425 0.95 -2.83 -22.97
C ASN A 425 1.62 -2.78 -24.35
N LYS A 426 2.73 -2.03 -24.50
CA LYS A 426 3.55 -2.01 -25.73
C LYS A 426 4.25 -3.35 -25.99
N SER A 427 4.62 -4.07 -24.93
CA SER A 427 5.32 -5.36 -25.02
C SER A 427 4.42 -6.56 -25.36
N LYS A 428 3.08 -6.41 -25.30
CA LYS A 428 2.16 -7.48 -25.73
C LYS A 428 2.25 -7.66 -27.25
N PRO A 429 2.61 -8.86 -27.77
CA PRO A 429 2.67 -9.07 -29.20
C PRO A 429 1.28 -8.85 -29.81
N LYS A 430 1.17 -7.97 -30.81
CA LYS A 430 -0.01 -7.88 -31.67
C LYS A 430 -0.35 -9.29 -32.12
N ALA A 431 -1.55 -9.76 -31.80
CA ALA A 431 -2.06 -11.04 -32.30
C ALA A 431 -1.83 -11.06 -33.82
N LYS A 432 -1.03 -12.03 -34.30
CA LYS A 432 -0.81 -12.25 -35.73
C LYS A 432 -2.20 -12.39 -36.37
N GLY A 433 -2.57 -11.43 -37.20
CA GLY A 433 -3.76 -11.51 -38.04
C GLY A 433 -3.73 -12.85 -38.76
N GLN A 434 -4.82 -13.62 -38.62
CA GLN A 434 -5.03 -14.85 -39.37
C GLN A 434 -4.82 -14.55 -40.85
N LYS A 435 -3.76 -15.13 -41.44
CA LYS A 435 -3.62 -15.21 -42.89
C LYS A 435 -4.85 -15.95 -43.41
N GLN A 436 -5.57 -15.29 -44.31
CA GLN A 436 -6.68 -15.89 -45.07
C GLN A 436 -6.23 -17.22 -45.67
N ALA A 437 -6.97 -18.28 -45.38
CA ALA A 437 -6.82 -19.56 -46.04
C ALA A 437 -7.13 -19.40 -47.54
N ALA A 438 -6.15 -19.73 -48.38
CA ALA A 438 -6.36 -19.83 -49.82
C ALA A 438 -7.41 -20.91 -50.12
N LYS A 439 -8.52 -20.50 -50.76
CA LYS A 439 -9.54 -21.42 -51.28
C LYS A 439 -8.95 -22.21 -52.45
N GLY A 440 -8.61 -23.47 -52.22
CA GLY A 440 -8.44 -24.47 -53.28
C GLY A 440 -9.74 -25.24 -53.45
N PHE A 441 -10.50 -24.96 -54.52
CA PHE A 441 -11.51 -25.87 -55.06
C PHE A 441 -10.97 -26.42 -56.38
N GLN A 442 -10.78 -27.73 -56.46
CA GLN A 442 -10.89 -28.47 -57.72
C GLN A 442 -11.75 -29.71 -57.47
N ARG A 443 -12.85 -29.80 -58.21
CA ARG A 443 -13.53 -31.04 -58.57
C ARG A 443 -13.56 -31.06 -60.10
N GLY A 444 -13.01 -32.12 -60.69
CA GLY A 444 -12.86 -32.30 -62.13
C GLY A 444 -11.49 -32.86 -62.44
#